data_AF-X0NY91-F1
#
_entry.id   AF-X0NY91-F1
#
_cell.length_a   1.000
_cell.length_b   1.000
_cell.length_c   1.000
_cell.angle_alpha   90.00
_cell.angle_beta   90.00
_cell.angle_gamma   90.00
#
_symmetry.space_group_name_H-M   'P 1'
#
loop_
_entity.id
_entity.type
_entity.pdbx_description
1 polymer ?
#
loop_
_entity_poly.entity_id
_entity_poly.type
_entity_poly.pdbx_seq_one_letter_code
_entity_poly.pdbx_strand_id
1 'polypeptide(L)'
;MNKQLIKLGLAVGMMGVVGSATAATVTSITSAECQAMSSVGVMSTSAPVQCQRLKKVTFKYRDFSGRSHSNGQIIVMDAVAPYVGKIFDELYQVSFPIHKAVPIEKYRGDDTKSMTDNNTSAFNYRPVEGTSSLSLHAYGAAIDLNPVQNPFVTFARAGQAKYSPVEGTKYANREIYRYGKPDRKGMAETVVGIFARNGFLYWGGFWDSPIDYQHFQLSKDMAVMMSQMSAQQATLFFKHYVEWYNSCSRMYPKAYSQYKFNDYTNYLKHKLGVSSLNKAYQANPAKVMAQIEQVPLRSEICVKR
;
A
#
# COMPACT_ATOMS: atom_id res chain seq x y z
N MET A 1 -33.65 -61.59 11.88
CA MET A 1 -33.34 -60.86 10.63
C MET A 1 -33.14 -59.40 11.00
N ASN A 2 -31.94 -58.98 11.40
CA ASN A 2 -30.80 -58.56 10.57
C ASN A 2 -30.92 -57.09 10.10
N LYS A 3 -29.82 -56.34 10.33
CA LYS A 3 -29.43 -55.00 9.82
C LYS A 3 -29.91 -53.79 10.64
N GLN A 4 -29.09 -52.79 10.97
CA GLN A 4 -27.63 -52.58 10.93
C GLN A 4 -27.40 -51.27 11.72
N LEU A 5 -26.46 -51.24 12.69
CA LEU A 5 -26.02 -50.00 13.33
C LEU A 5 -25.18 -49.19 12.34
N ILE A 6 -25.64 -48.00 11.96
CA ILE A 6 -24.84 -47.02 11.22
C ILE A 6 -23.98 -46.26 12.23
N LYS A 7 -22.68 -46.56 12.25
CA LYS A 7 -21.67 -45.72 12.91
C LYS A 7 -21.43 -44.50 12.02
N LEU A 8 -21.87 -43.33 12.45
CA LEU A 8 -21.47 -42.05 11.85
C LEU A 8 -20.02 -41.77 12.25
N GLY A 9 -19.08 -42.06 11.36
CA GLY A 9 -17.68 -41.64 11.50
C GLY A 9 -17.57 -40.14 11.23
N LEU A 10 -17.24 -39.36 12.25
CA LEU A 10 -16.90 -37.94 12.10
C LEU A 10 -15.50 -37.84 11.47
N ALA A 11 -15.43 -37.70 10.15
CA ALA A 11 -14.20 -37.38 9.46
C ALA A 11 -13.87 -35.89 9.70
N VAL A 12 -12.99 -35.62 10.67
CA VAL A 12 -12.39 -34.30 10.84
C VAL A 12 -11.38 -34.12 9.70
N GLY A 13 -11.84 -33.53 8.59
CA GLY A 13 -10.95 -33.07 7.53
C GLY A 13 -10.14 -31.90 8.03
N MET A 14 -8.82 -32.10 8.20
CA MET A 14 -7.86 -30.99 8.30
C MET A 14 -7.92 -30.20 6.99
N MET A 15 -8.67 -29.09 6.96
CA MET A 15 -8.51 -28.07 5.95
C MET A 15 -7.13 -27.42 6.16
N GLY A 16 -6.14 -27.92 5.45
CA GLY A 16 -4.86 -27.24 5.30
C GLY A 16 -5.12 -25.85 4.73
N VAL A 17 -4.65 -24.81 5.43
CA VAL A 17 -4.65 -23.44 4.92
C VAL A 17 -3.65 -23.40 3.76
N VAL A 18 -4.13 -23.56 2.54
CA VAL A 18 -3.34 -23.30 1.34
C VAL A 18 -3.14 -21.79 1.30
N GLY A 19 -1.97 -21.31 1.74
CA GLY A 19 -1.58 -19.94 1.50
C GLY A 19 -1.49 -19.74 -0.02
N SER A 20 -2.44 -19.02 -0.61
CA SER A 20 -2.41 -18.71 -2.04
C SER A 20 -1.10 -18.03 -2.38
N ALA A 21 -0.25 -18.71 -3.17
CA ALA A 21 0.94 -18.10 -3.75
C ALA A 21 0.52 -16.91 -4.61
N THR A 22 1.26 -15.79 -4.50
CA THR A 22 1.00 -14.60 -5.31
C THR A 22 1.32 -14.89 -6.77
N ALA A 23 0.45 -14.48 -7.70
CA ALA A 23 0.75 -14.54 -9.12
C ALA A 23 1.72 -13.42 -9.54
N ALA A 24 1.77 -12.34 -8.78
CA ALA A 24 2.80 -11.32 -8.91
C ALA A 24 4.20 -11.89 -8.59
N THR A 25 5.20 -11.47 -9.36
CA THR A 25 6.60 -11.81 -9.16
C THR A 25 7.35 -10.63 -8.54
N VAL A 26 8.26 -10.93 -7.61
CA VAL A 26 9.09 -9.94 -6.92
C VAL A 26 10.55 -10.23 -7.24
N THR A 27 11.23 -9.28 -7.89
CA THR A 27 12.64 -9.43 -8.30
C THR A 27 13.50 -8.32 -7.71
N SER A 28 14.77 -8.63 -7.47
CA SER A 28 15.77 -7.60 -7.14
C SER A 28 15.95 -6.62 -8.30
N ILE A 29 16.25 -5.36 -7.96
CA ILE A 29 16.70 -4.37 -8.94
C ILE A 29 18.13 -4.73 -9.35
N THR A 30 18.35 -4.90 -10.66
CA THR A 30 19.68 -5.15 -11.22
C THR A 30 20.54 -3.88 -11.19
N SER A 31 21.86 -4.04 -11.29
CA SER A 31 22.77 -2.88 -11.39
C SER A 31 22.44 -1.97 -12.57
N ALA A 32 22.05 -2.55 -13.72
CA ALA A 32 21.65 -1.79 -14.91
C ALA A 32 20.36 -0.99 -14.68
N GLU A 33 19.35 -1.59 -14.03
CA GLU A 33 18.11 -0.88 -13.67
C GLU A 33 18.38 0.24 -12.65
N CYS A 34 19.25 -0.02 -11.67
CA CYS A 34 19.64 1.00 -10.69
C CYS A 34 20.35 2.19 -11.34
N GLN A 35 21.26 1.93 -12.27
CA GLN A 35 21.94 2.95 -13.07
C GLN A 35 20.95 3.71 -13.94
N ALA A 36 20.00 3.02 -14.59
CA ALA A 36 18.95 3.66 -15.38
C ALA A 36 18.11 4.63 -14.53
N MET A 37 17.61 4.20 -13.36
CA MET A 37 16.87 5.08 -12.44
C MET A 37 17.71 6.28 -12.01
N SER A 38 18.99 6.07 -11.70
CA SER A 38 19.89 7.15 -11.25
C SER A 38 20.17 8.15 -12.37
N SER A 39 20.34 7.68 -13.61
CA SER A 39 20.64 8.52 -14.78
C SER A 39 19.53 9.53 -15.13
N VAL A 40 18.30 9.25 -14.69
CA VAL A 40 17.12 10.09 -14.93
C VAL A 40 16.55 10.72 -13.66
N GLY A 41 17.30 10.70 -12.56
CA GLY A 41 16.93 11.38 -11.31
C GLY A 41 15.84 10.70 -10.47
N VAL A 42 15.46 9.47 -10.79
CA VAL A 42 14.49 8.67 -10.02
C VAL A 42 15.13 8.07 -8.76
N MET A 43 16.44 7.92 -8.77
CA MET A 43 17.25 7.39 -7.67
C MET A 43 18.50 8.27 -7.47
N SER A 44 19.00 8.31 -6.23
CA SER A 44 20.25 8.98 -5.88
C SER A 44 20.90 8.26 -4.70
N THR A 45 22.21 8.42 -4.53
CA THR A 45 22.93 7.95 -3.33
C THR A 45 22.44 8.60 -2.05
N SER A 46 21.78 9.76 -2.14
CA SER A 46 21.11 10.42 -1.00
C SER A 46 19.72 9.86 -0.69
N ALA A 47 19.19 8.95 -1.51
CA ALA A 47 17.88 8.36 -1.27
C ALA A 47 17.86 7.55 0.05
N PRO A 48 16.80 7.65 0.86
CA PRO A 48 16.73 6.94 2.13
C PRO A 48 16.67 5.42 1.96
N VAL A 49 16.28 4.94 0.78
CA VAL A 49 16.19 3.53 0.43
C VAL A 49 16.96 3.30 -0.87
N GLN A 50 18.10 2.64 -0.78
CA GLN A 50 18.97 2.34 -1.92
C GLN A 50 18.46 1.13 -2.73
N CYS A 51 18.92 0.98 -3.98
CA CYS A 51 18.43 -0.06 -4.91
C CYS A 51 18.44 -1.49 -4.35
N GLN A 52 19.38 -1.84 -3.47
CA GLN A 52 19.47 -3.16 -2.83
C GLN A 52 18.26 -3.47 -1.93
N ARG A 53 17.66 -2.41 -1.36
CA ARG A 53 16.45 -2.43 -0.53
C ARG A 53 15.18 -2.16 -1.33
N LEU A 54 15.28 -1.97 -2.65
CA LEU A 54 14.14 -1.89 -3.55
C LEU A 54 13.92 -3.21 -4.27
N LYS A 55 12.66 -3.47 -4.63
CA LYS A 55 12.24 -4.60 -5.45
C LYS A 55 11.30 -4.14 -6.54
N LYS A 56 11.40 -4.77 -7.70
CA LYS A 56 10.44 -4.64 -8.78
C LYS A 56 9.36 -5.70 -8.59
N VAL A 57 8.11 -5.26 -8.55
CA VAL A 57 6.93 -6.12 -8.50
C VAL A 57 6.31 -6.13 -9.89
N THR A 58 6.23 -7.30 -10.52
CA THR A 58 5.57 -7.48 -11.82
C THR A 58 4.28 -8.27 -11.63
N PHE A 59 3.17 -7.78 -12.18
CA PHE A 59 1.83 -8.32 -11.91
C PHE A 59 0.91 -8.23 -13.13
N LYS A 60 -0.19 -8.98 -13.06
CA LYS A 60 -1.28 -8.88 -14.03
C LYS A 60 -2.27 -7.80 -13.60
N TYR A 61 -2.85 -7.10 -14.57
CA TYR A 61 -3.95 -6.17 -14.33
C TYR A 61 -4.99 -6.27 -15.45
N ARG A 62 -6.20 -5.76 -15.19
CA ARG A 62 -7.22 -5.57 -16.23
C ARG A 62 -7.30 -4.10 -16.57
N ASP A 63 -7.38 -3.76 -17.85
CA ASP A 63 -7.60 -2.37 -18.25
C ASP A 63 -9.08 -1.96 -18.16
N PHE A 64 -9.39 -0.70 -18.47
CA PHE A 64 -10.77 -0.18 -18.46
C PHE A 64 -11.71 -0.84 -19.49
N SER A 65 -11.15 -1.54 -20.49
CA SER A 65 -11.92 -2.39 -21.42
C SER A 65 -12.05 -3.84 -20.94
N GLY A 66 -11.49 -4.18 -19.78
CA GLY A 66 -11.51 -5.52 -19.21
C GLY A 66 -10.41 -6.46 -19.73
N ARG A 67 -9.55 -5.99 -20.64
CA ARG A 67 -8.48 -6.81 -21.21
C ARG A 67 -7.39 -7.07 -20.18
N SER A 68 -6.91 -8.30 -20.10
CA SER A 68 -5.83 -8.69 -19.21
C SER A 68 -4.47 -8.32 -19.79
N HIS A 69 -3.63 -7.74 -18.94
CA HIS A 69 -2.23 -7.40 -19.21
C HIS A 69 -1.34 -8.11 -18.19
N SER A 70 -0.12 -8.46 -18.56
CA SER A 70 0.86 -9.13 -17.68
C SER A 70 2.16 -8.34 -17.50
N ASN A 71 2.16 -7.08 -17.93
CA ASN A 71 3.32 -6.19 -17.94
C ASN A 71 3.21 -5.06 -16.91
N GLY A 72 2.29 -5.15 -15.95
CA GLY A 72 2.21 -4.18 -14.85
C GLY A 72 3.46 -4.27 -13.99
N GLN A 73 4.12 -3.14 -13.76
CA GLN A 73 5.38 -3.07 -13.04
C GLN A 73 5.44 -1.84 -12.13
N ILE A 74 5.79 -2.05 -10.86
CA ILE A 74 6.15 -0.96 -9.95
C ILE A 74 7.36 -1.32 -9.10
N ILE A 75 8.02 -0.31 -8.53
CA ILE A 75 9.18 -0.46 -7.65
C ILE A 75 8.81 0.02 -6.25
N VAL A 76 9.13 -0.77 -5.23
CA VAL A 76 8.81 -0.51 -3.81
C VAL A 76 9.91 -1.04 -2.88
N MET A 77 9.86 -0.68 -1.60
CA MET A 77 10.76 -1.24 -0.58
C MET A 77 10.60 -2.76 -0.47
N ASP A 78 11.69 -3.47 -0.25
CA ASP A 78 11.73 -4.93 -0.14
C ASP A 78 10.74 -5.52 0.87
N ALA A 79 10.62 -4.92 2.05
CA ALA A 79 9.73 -5.37 3.11
C ALA A 79 8.24 -5.33 2.72
N VAL A 80 7.85 -4.40 1.83
CA VAL A 80 6.46 -4.25 1.41
C VAL A 80 6.15 -4.99 0.10
N ALA A 81 7.18 -5.32 -0.69
CA ALA A 81 7.03 -5.86 -2.04
C ALA A 81 6.13 -7.11 -2.15
N PRO A 82 6.18 -8.10 -1.24
CA PRO A 82 5.27 -9.25 -1.30
C PRO A 82 3.79 -8.86 -1.11
N TYR A 83 3.51 -7.88 -0.24
CA TYR A 83 2.15 -7.41 0.05
C TYR A 83 1.62 -6.51 -1.07
N VAL A 84 2.51 -5.74 -1.68
CA VAL A 84 2.20 -5.00 -2.89
C VAL A 84 1.81 -5.94 -4.04
N GLY A 85 2.53 -7.06 -4.21
CA GLY A 85 2.11 -8.12 -5.14
C GLY A 85 0.70 -8.64 -4.86
N LYS A 86 0.37 -8.90 -3.59
CA LYS A 86 -0.99 -9.31 -3.16
C LYS A 86 -2.05 -8.26 -3.48
N ILE A 87 -1.76 -6.98 -3.29
CA ILE A 87 -2.68 -5.89 -3.65
C ILE A 87 -3.06 -6.02 -5.13
N PHE A 88 -2.09 -6.10 -6.03
CA PHE A 88 -2.39 -6.18 -7.47
C PHE A 88 -3.05 -7.49 -7.88
N ASP A 89 -2.73 -8.61 -7.23
CA ASP A 89 -3.44 -9.87 -7.45
C ASP A 89 -4.92 -9.77 -7.00
N GLU A 90 -5.20 -9.17 -5.83
CA GLU A 90 -6.57 -8.93 -5.36
C GLU A 90 -7.32 -7.97 -6.30
N LEU A 91 -6.67 -6.87 -6.75
CA LEU A 91 -7.25 -5.94 -7.72
C LEU A 91 -7.61 -6.64 -9.04
N TYR A 92 -6.74 -7.53 -9.52
CA TYR A 92 -7.01 -8.34 -10.72
C TYR A 92 -8.20 -9.29 -10.52
N GLN A 93 -8.30 -9.93 -9.35
CA GLN A 93 -9.39 -10.85 -9.00
C GLN A 93 -10.74 -10.15 -8.95
N VAL A 94 -10.82 -8.95 -8.34
CA VAL A 94 -12.06 -8.15 -8.29
C VAL A 94 -12.33 -7.35 -9.57
N SER A 95 -11.51 -7.55 -10.61
CA SER A 95 -11.62 -6.86 -11.90
C SER A 95 -11.60 -5.32 -11.78
N PHE A 96 -10.85 -4.79 -10.81
CA PHE A 96 -10.60 -3.36 -10.71
C PHE A 96 -9.75 -2.92 -11.92
N PRO A 97 -10.22 -1.96 -12.73
CA PRO A 97 -9.46 -1.56 -13.92
C PRO A 97 -8.28 -0.67 -13.54
N ILE A 98 -7.13 -0.93 -14.13
CA ILE A 98 -5.92 -0.12 -14.06
C ILE A 98 -5.57 0.33 -15.48
N HIS A 99 -5.33 1.62 -15.70
CA HIS A 99 -5.02 2.11 -17.05
C HIS A 99 -3.67 1.55 -17.54
N LYS A 100 -2.64 1.71 -16.70
CA LYS A 100 -1.33 1.05 -16.80
C LYS A 100 -0.59 1.20 -15.48
N ALA A 101 0.47 0.42 -15.33
CA ALA A 101 1.44 0.56 -14.26
C ALA A 101 2.83 0.31 -14.82
N VAL A 102 3.62 1.37 -14.96
CA VAL A 102 5.03 1.29 -15.38
C VAL A 102 5.90 2.10 -14.42
N PRO A 103 7.16 1.68 -14.19
CA PRO A 103 8.09 2.43 -13.35
C PRO A 103 8.33 3.86 -13.85
N ILE A 104 8.52 4.79 -12.91
CA ILE A 104 8.52 6.23 -13.19
C ILE A 104 9.75 6.71 -13.98
N GLU A 105 10.81 5.90 -14.09
CA GLU A 105 11.94 6.19 -14.98
C GLU A 105 11.55 6.24 -16.47
N LYS A 106 10.42 5.63 -16.86
CA LYS A 106 9.81 5.83 -18.19
C LYS A 106 9.41 7.27 -18.45
N TYR A 107 9.13 8.02 -17.38
CA TYR A 107 8.83 9.45 -17.38
C TYR A 107 10.01 10.29 -16.92
N ARG A 108 11.21 9.70 -16.76
CA ARG A 108 12.41 10.37 -16.25
C ARG A 108 12.18 11.04 -14.89
N GLY A 109 11.38 10.42 -14.02
CA GLY A 109 11.04 10.96 -12.70
C GLY A 109 9.98 12.07 -12.69
N ASP A 110 9.47 12.49 -13.85
CA ASP A 110 8.45 13.53 -13.99
C ASP A 110 7.08 13.00 -13.55
N ASP A 111 6.71 13.36 -12.32
CA ASP A 111 5.47 12.97 -11.67
C ASP A 111 4.23 13.49 -12.43
N THR A 112 4.28 14.73 -12.90
CA THR A 112 3.19 15.35 -13.66
C THR A 112 2.94 14.66 -15.00
N LYS A 113 4.01 14.26 -15.71
CA LYS A 113 3.86 13.46 -16.94
C LYS A 113 3.28 12.07 -16.64
N SER A 114 3.75 11.41 -15.58
CA SER A 114 3.23 10.11 -15.15
C SER A 114 1.73 10.20 -14.81
N MET A 115 1.32 11.21 -14.03
CA MET A 115 -0.07 11.42 -13.65
C MET A 115 -0.97 11.76 -14.83
N THR A 116 -0.56 12.70 -15.68
CA THR A 116 -1.30 13.07 -16.90
C THR A 116 -1.51 11.87 -17.81
N ASP A 117 -0.51 10.99 -17.89
CA ASP A 117 -0.58 9.74 -18.66
C ASP A 117 -1.34 8.62 -17.92
N ASN A 118 -1.99 8.92 -16.79
CA ASN A 118 -2.78 8.01 -15.95
C ASN A 118 -2.01 6.75 -15.52
N ASN A 119 -0.72 6.89 -15.22
CA ASN A 119 0.12 5.79 -14.78
C ASN A 119 -0.05 5.52 -13.28
N THR A 120 -0.35 4.27 -12.92
CA THR A 120 -0.24 3.81 -11.54
C THR A 120 1.23 3.65 -11.19
N SER A 121 1.69 4.34 -10.13
CA SER A 121 3.12 4.50 -9.84
C SER A 121 3.44 4.30 -8.36
N ALA A 122 4.72 4.14 -8.04
CA ALA A 122 5.20 3.94 -6.67
C ALA A 122 6.55 4.66 -6.47
N PHE A 123 7.68 3.96 -6.33
CA PHE A 123 8.95 4.59 -6.01
C PHE A 123 9.34 5.76 -6.96
N ASN A 124 9.63 6.91 -6.36
CA ASN A 124 10.22 8.09 -7.01
C ASN A 124 10.98 8.89 -5.94
N TYR A 125 12.31 8.99 -6.03
CA TYR A 125 13.10 9.78 -5.10
C TYR A 125 12.91 11.29 -5.35
N ARG A 126 11.92 11.86 -4.68
CA ARG A 126 11.59 13.30 -4.77
C ARG A 126 11.04 13.88 -3.46
N PRO A 127 11.16 15.19 -3.26
CA PRO A 127 10.34 15.88 -2.27
C PRO A 127 8.84 15.81 -2.62
N VAL A 128 8.00 16.06 -1.61
CA VAL A 128 6.60 16.43 -1.84
C VAL A 128 6.58 17.77 -2.58
N GLU A 129 5.71 17.89 -3.58
CA GLU A 129 5.59 19.08 -4.42
C GLU A 129 5.47 20.35 -3.56
N GLY A 130 6.28 21.37 -3.89
CA GLY A 130 6.28 22.65 -3.17
C GLY A 130 6.91 22.62 -1.77
N THR A 131 7.56 21.52 -1.36
CA THR A 131 8.21 21.41 -0.04
C THR A 131 9.64 20.88 -0.14
N SER A 132 10.39 20.94 0.96
CA SER A 132 11.68 20.24 1.12
C SER A 132 11.55 18.86 1.78
N SER A 133 10.35 18.46 2.20
CA SER A 133 10.13 17.16 2.85
C SER A 133 10.06 16.05 1.81
N LEU A 134 10.77 14.94 2.03
CA LEU A 134 10.66 13.76 1.17
C LEU A 134 9.24 13.19 1.16
N SER A 135 8.79 12.85 -0.04
CA SER A 135 7.55 12.09 -0.26
C SER A 135 7.70 10.66 0.22
N LEU A 136 6.60 9.97 0.58
CA LEU A 136 6.67 8.54 0.89
C LEU A 136 6.96 7.66 -0.33
N HIS A 137 6.80 8.19 -1.54
CA HIS A 137 7.32 7.58 -2.76
C HIS A 137 8.85 7.43 -2.72
N ALA A 138 9.58 8.35 -2.07
CA ALA A 138 11.03 8.29 -1.94
C ALA A 138 11.51 7.14 -1.04
N TYR A 139 10.61 6.56 -0.25
CA TYR A 139 10.88 5.40 0.60
C TYR A 139 10.39 4.09 -0.03
N GLY A 140 9.76 4.13 -1.22
CA GLY A 140 9.10 2.95 -1.79
C GLY A 140 7.95 2.44 -0.92
N ALA A 141 7.29 3.35 -0.20
CA ALA A 141 6.26 3.07 0.81
C ALA A 141 4.92 3.76 0.48
N ALA A 142 4.73 4.14 -0.78
CA ALA A 142 3.51 4.72 -1.30
C ALA A 142 3.20 4.22 -2.73
N ILE A 143 1.92 4.24 -3.09
CA ILE A 143 1.40 3.87 -4.40
C ILE A 143 0.34 4.92 -4.79
N ASP A 144 0.46 5.45 -5.99
CA ASP A 144 -0.56 6.28 -6.63
C ASP A 144 -1.33 5.46 -7.66
N LEU A 145 -2.65 5.34 -7.51
CA LEU A 145 -3.52 4.46 -8.31
C LEU A 145 -4.42 5.25 -9.26
N ASN A 146 -4.27 5.02 -10.58
CA ASN A 146 -5.08 5.65 -11.64
C ASN A 146 -5.33 7.17 -11.41
N PRO A 147 -4.29 8.03 -11.53
CA PRO A 147 -4.36 9.46 -11.22
C PRO A 147 -5.55 10.20 -11.85
N VAL A 148 -5.98 9.84 -13.07
CA VAL A 148 -7.14 10.47 -13.72
C VAL A 148 -8.45 10.14 -13.00
N GLN A 149 -8.66 8.89 -12.56
CA GLN A 149 -9.85 8.53 -11.80
C GLN A 149 -9.79 9.04 -10.35
N ASN A 150 -8.58 9.17 -9.82
CA ASN A 150 -8.29 9.48 -8.43
C ASN A 150 -7.37 10.70 -8.31
N PRO A 151 -7.85 11.91 -8.66
CA PRO A 151 -6.99 13.08 -8.74
C PRO A 151 -6.48 13.56 -7.39
N PHE A 152 -5.34 14.25 -7.42
CA PHE A 152 -4.91 15.14 -6.35
C PHE A 152 -5.68 16.45 -6.42
N VAL A 153 -6.24 16.90 -5.30
CA VAL A 153 -7.14 18.06 -5.21
C VAL A 153 -6.58 19.07 -4.21
N THR A 154 -6.37 20.29 -4.69
CA THR A 154 -5.96 21.43 -3.87
C THR A 154 -7.04 22.49 -3.88
N PHE A 155 -7.08 23.33 -2.84
CA PHE A 155 -8.05 24.42 -2.73
C PHE A 155 -7.32 25.75 -2.64
N ALA A 156 -7.62 26.67 -3.55
CA ALA A 156 -7.13 28.04 -3.48
C ALA A 156 -7.82 28.79 -2.31
N ARG A 157 -7.22 29.90 -1.86
CA ARG A 157 -7.79 30.75 -0.79
C ARG A 157 -9.22 31.22 -1.09
N ALA A 158 -9.56 31.40 -2.36
CA ALA A 158 -10.90 31.78 -2.81
C ALA A 158 -11.90 30.61 -2.91
N GLY A 159 -11.54 29.40 -2.44
CA GLY A 159 -12.39 28.21 -2.43
C GLY A 159 -12.39 27.41 -3.74
N GLN A 160 -11.67 27.87 -4.78
CA GLN A 160 -11.58 27.13 -6.04
C GLN A 160 -10.78 25.84 -5.87
N ALA A 161 -11.38 24.70 -6.24
CA ALA A 161 -10.69 23.42 -6.31
C ALA A 161 -9.89 23.30 -7.62
N LYS A 162 -8.64 22.84 -7.52
CA LYS A 162 -7.78 22.48 -8.66
C LYS A 162 -7.48 20.98 -8.59
N TYR A 163 -7.70 20.30 -9.71
CA TYR A 163 -7.48 18.87 -9.88
C TYR A 163 -6.20 18.62 -10.67
N SER A 164 -5.41 17.64 -10.22
CA SER A 164 -4.22 17.15 -10.91
C SER A 164 -4.29 15.62 -11.03
N PRO A 165 -4.26 15.04 -12.25
CA PRO A 165 -4.25 15.72 -13.54
C PRO A 165 -5.59 16.43 -13.82
N VAL A 166 -5.60 17.37 -14.78
CA VAL A 166 -6.77 18.22 -15.06
C VAL A 166 -7.99 17.41 -15.54
N GLU A 167 -7.74 16.32 -16.27
CA GLU A 167 -8.74 15.35 -16.72
C GLU A 167 -9.50 14.71 -15.54
N GLY A 168 -8.84 14.66 -14.37
CA GLY A 168 -9.42 14.21 -13.12
C GLY A 168 -10.56 15.07 -12.60
N THR A 169 -10.74 16.30 -13.12
CA THR A 169 -11.90 17.15 -12.81
C THR A 169 -13.23 16.44 -13.13
N LYS A 170 -13.26 15.56 -14.14
CA LYS A 170 -14.45 14.74 -14.46
C LYS A 170 -14.85 13.82 -13.28
N TYR A 171 -13.89 13.52 -12.40
CA TYR A 171 -14.05 12.67 -11.24
C TYR A 171 -14.28 13.44 -9.93
N ALA A 172 -14.58 14.75 -9.99
CA ALA A 172 -14.90 15.58 -8.82
C ALA A 172 -16.08 15.04 -7.99
N ASN A 173 -17.18 14.66 -8.65
CA ASN A 173 -18.28 13.94 -7.98
C ASN A 173 -17.80 12.51 -7.66
N ARG A 174 -17.62 12.14 -6.40
CA ARG A 174 -17.08 10.81 -6.02
C ARG A 174 -18.10 9.67 -6.03
N GLU A 175 -19.36 9.93 -6.36
CA GLU A 175 -20.42 8.91 -6.42
C GLU A 175 -20.18 7.89 -7.54
N ILE A 176 -20.16 6.61 -7.17
CA ILE A 176 -20.09 5.49 -8.11
C ILE A 176 -21.40 5.40 -8.90
N TYR A 177 -22.52 5.41 -8.18
CA TYR A 177 -23.87 5.31 -8.71
C TYR A 177 -24.43 6.70 -8.95
N ARG A 178 -24.76 7.01 -10.20
CA ARG A 178 -25.30 8.31 -10.59
C ARG A 178 -26.52 8.06 -11.46
N TYR A 179 -27.66 8.65 -11.09
CA TYR A 179 -28.92 8.44 -11.79
C TYR A 179 -28.78 8.61 -13.32
N GLY A 180 -29.20 7.60 -14.08
CA GLY A 180 -29.14 7.58 -15.54
C GLY A 180 -27.75 7.51 -16.15
N LYS A 181 -26.69 7.20 -15.37
CA LYS A 181 -25.31 7.09 -15.88
C LYS A 181 -24.72 5.71 -15.56
N PRO A 182 -23.79 5.21 -16.39
CA PRO A 182 -23.02 4.02 -16.04
C PRO A 182 -22.23 4.22 -14.75
N ASP A 183 -22.08 3.12 -14.01
CA ASP A 183 -21.24 3.04 -12.82
C ASP A 183 -19.81 3.45 -13.15
N ARG A 184 -19.23 4.25 -12.27
CA ARG A 184 -17.82 4.62 -12.40
C ARG A 184 -16.94 3.45 -11.99
N LYS A 185 -15.89 3.24 -12.77
CA LYS A 185 -14.86 2.23 -12.49
C LYS A 185 -13.53 2.91 -12.19
N GLY A 186 -12.63 2.20 -11.50
CA GLY A 186 -11.27 2.67 -11.20
C GLY A 186 -11.19 3.65 -10.03
N MET A 187 -12.26 3.81 -9.25
CA MET A 187 -12.35 4.70 -8.09
C MET A 187 -11.70 4.05 -6.86
N ALA A 188 -10.71 4.72 -6.26
CA ALA A 188 -9.90 4.21 -5.14
C ALA A 188 -10.74 3.80 -3.92
N GLU A 189 -11.87 4.47 -3.68
CA GLU A 189 -12.85 4.18 -2.62
C GLU A 189 -13.27 2.70 -2.60
N THR A 190 -13.36 2.07 -3.77
CA THR A 190 -13.80 0.68 -3.91
C THR A 190 -12.75 -0.34 -3.44
N VAL A 191 -11.50 0.09 -3.27
CA VAL A 191 -10.35 -0.80 -3.02
C VAL A 191 -9.52 -0.41 -1.79
N VAL A 192 -9.92 0.62 -1.04
CA VAL A 192 -9.23 1.02 0.21
C VAL A 192 -9.04 -0.17 1.16
N GLY A 193 -10.03 -1.06 1.27
CA GLY A 193 -9.94 -2.27 2.09
C GLY A 193 -8.88 -3.27 1.62
N ILE A 194 -8.62 -3.38 0.32
CA ILE A 194 -7.56 -4.24 -0.24
C ILE A 194 -6.18 -3.72 0.16
N PHE A 195 -5.96 -2.41 -0.02
CA PHE A 195 -4.73 -1.74 0.39
C PHE A 195 -4.50 -1.86 1.91
N ALA A 196 -5.54 -1.63 2.70
CA ALA A 196 -5.45 -1.68 4.15
C ALA A 196 -5.10 -3.09 4.67
N ARG A 197 -5.74 -4.15 4.16
CA ARG A 197 -5.40 -5.54 4.52
C ARG A 197 -3.97 -5.95 4.16
N ASN A 198 -3.33 -5.21 3.26
CA ASN A 198 -1.96 -5.41 2.83
C ASN A 198 -0.97 -4.36 3.38
N GLY A 199 -1.37 -3.61 4.42
CA GLY A 199 -0.48 -2.74 5.19
C GLY A 199 -0.40 -1.29 4.72
N PHE A 200 -1.18 -0.89 3.72
CA PHE A 200 -1.30 0.50 3.28
C PHE A 200 -2.56 1.11 3.89
N LEU A 201 -2.49 1.45 5.18
CA LEU A 201 -3.66 1.87 5.97
C LEU A 201 -4.05 3.34 5.73
N TYR A 202 -3.11 4.16 5.28
CA TYR A 202 -3.32 5.59 5.09
C TYR A 202 -3.65 5.85 3.62
N TRP A 203 -4.81 6.44 3.38
CA TRP A 203 -5.28 6.82 2.06
C TRP A 203 -5.49 8.34 2.03
N GLY A 204 -4.94 9.00 1.01
CA GLY A 204 -4.98 10.45 0.87
C GLY A 204 -6.37 11.03 0.62
N GLY A 205 -7.33 10.19 0.21
CA GLY A 205 -8.74 10.57 0.13
C GLY A 205 -9.40 10.86 1.48
N PHE A 206 -8.76 10.54 2.61
CA PHE A 206 -9.22 10.88 3.96
C PHE A 206 -8.65 12.20 4.50
N TRP A 207 -7.79 12.88 3.76
CA TRP A 207 -7.22 14.16 4.21
C TRP A 207 -8.19 15.32 3.98
N ASP A 208 -8.06 16.37 4.80
CA ASP A 208 -8.88 17.58 4.65
C ASP A 208 -8.36 18.49 3.52
N SER A 209 -7.04 18.68 3.44
CA SER A 209 -6.37 19.45 2.39
C SER A 209 -4.85 19.21 2.40
N PRO A 210 -4.22 19.00 1.22
CA PRO A 210 -4.87 18.61 -0.03
C PRO A 210 -5.55 17.24 0.09
N ILE A 211 -6.51 16.95 -0.77
CA ILE A 211 -7.12 15.61 -0.85
C ILE A 211 -6.39 14.84 -1.95
N ASP A 212 -5.84 13.67 -1.65
CA ASP A 212 -5.03 12.91 -2.60
C ASP A 212 -5.64 11.53 -2.87
N TYR A 213 -6.64 11.46 -3.76
CA TYR A 213 -7.42 10.23 -3.96
C TYR A 213 -6.60 9.07 -4.52
N GLN A 214 -5.52 9.34 -5.25
CA GLN A 214 -4.64 8.29 -5.82
C GLN A 214 -3.78 7.64 -4.74
N HIS A 215 -3.49 8.34 -3.65
CA HIS A 215 -2.34 8.07 -2.81
C HIS A 215 -2.63 7.10 -1.66
N PHE A 216 -1.96 5.97 -1.66
CA PHE A 216 -1.95 4.99 -0.57
C PHE A 216 -0.56 4.89 0.02
N GLN A 217 -0.43 4.95 1.34
CA GLN A 217 0.88 4.98 1.98
C GLN A 217 0.93 4.28 3.36
N LEU A 218 2.15 4.00 3.81
CA LEU A 218 2.47 3.73 5.21
C LEU A 218 2.44 5.06 6.02
N SER A 219 2.59 4.97 7.35
CA SER A 219 2.91 6.18 8.12
C SER A 219 4.36 6.63 7.85
N LYS A 220 4.62 7.94 7.95
CA LYS A 220 5.98 8.49 7.81
C LYS A 220 6.95 7.92 8.85
N ASP A 221 6.49 7.77 10.09
CA ASP A 221 7.29 7.19 11.19
C ASP A 221 7.74 5.76 10.85
N MET A 222 6.87 4.94 10.25
CA MET A 222 7.22 3.60 9.79
C MET A 222 8.19 3.61 8.62
N ALA A 223 7.91 4.38 7.58
CA ALA A 223 8.74 4.39 6.37
C ALA A 223 10.19 4.81 6.69
N VAL A 224 10.36 5.82 7.56
CA VAL A 224 11.68 6.29 8.01
C VAL A 224 12.38 5.27 8.90
N MET A 225 11.66 4.60 9.81
CA MET A 225 12.23 3.54 10.63
C MET A 225 12.69 2.35 9.78
N MET A 226 11.84 1.88 8.87
CA MET A 226 12.11 0.71 8.02
C MET A 226 13.26 0.95 7.03
N SER A 227 13.51 2.21 6.65
CA SER A 227 14.67 2.56 5.80
C SER A 227 16.00 2.44 6.55
N GLN A 228 15.98 2.48 7.89
CA GLN A 228 17.16 2.33 8.75
C GLN A 228 17.36 0.89 9.27
N MET A 229 16.31 0.09 9.23
CA MET A 229 16.36 -1.35 9.56
C MET A 229 17.13 -2.14 8.52
N SER A 230 17.65 -3.31 8.90
CA SER A 230 18.05 -4.32 7.91
C SER A 230 16.83 -4.82 7.12
N ALA A 231 17.06 -5.43 5.95
CA ALA A 231 15.99 -6.01 5.15
C ALA A 231 15.15 -7.04 5.95
N GLN A 232 15.82 -7.85 6.77
CA GLN A 232 15.18 -8.88 7.60
C GLN A 232 14.31 -8.27 8.70
N GLN A 233 14.83 -7.25 9.39
CA GLN A 233 14.09 -6.54 10.45
C GLN A 233 12.86 -5.83 9.90
N ALA A 234 13.00 -5.10 8.79
CA ALA A 234 11.89 -4.40 8.15
C ALA A 234 10.82 -5.39 7.65
N THR A 235 11.25 -6.54 7.09
CA THR A 235 10.34 -7.61 6.64
C THR A 235 9.56 -8.21 7.80
N LEU A 236 10.23 -8.52 8.91
CA LEU A 236 9.57 -9.07 10.11
C LEU A 236 8.57 -8.06 10.69
N PHE A 237 8.99 -6.80 10.85
CA PHE A 237 8.13 -5.72 11.33
C PHE A 237 6.88 -5.57 10.47
N PHE A 238 7.04 -5.47 9.15
CA PHE A 238 5.91 -5.25 8.24
C PHE A 238 4.99 -6.46 8.16
N LYS A 239 5.53 -7.68 8.30
CA LYS A 239 4.72 -8.89 8.45
C LYS A 239 3.81 -8.82 9.68
N HIS A 240 4.36 -8.51 10.86
CA HIS A 240 3.53 -8.37 12.07
C HIS A 240 2.52 -7.23 11.96
N TYR A 241 2.88 -6.14 11.27
CA TYR A 241 1.96 -5.03 10.99
C TYR A 241 0.72 -5.49 10.19
N VAL A 242 0.93 -6.26 9.13
CA VAL A 242 -0.15 -6.79 8.29
C VAL A 242 -0.96 -7.87 9.02
N GLU A 243 -0.30 -8.77 9.75
CA GLU A 243 -0.97 -9.83 10.53
C GLU A 243 -1.85 -9.24 11.64
N TRP A 244 -1.38 -8.19 12.31
CA TRP A 244 -2.16 -7.45 13.30
C TRP A 244 -3.45 -6.89 12.70
N TYR A 245 -3.36 -6.18 11.58
CA TYR A 245 -4.54 -5.60 10.91
C TYR A 245 -5.54 -6.70 10.55
N ASN A 246 -5.10 -7.79 9.91
CA ASN A 246 -5.97 -8.87 9.48
C ASN A 246 -6.56 -9.68 10.66
N SER A 247 -5.85 -9.77 11.78
CA SER A 247 -6.37 -10.38 13.01
C SER A 247 -7.43 -9.51 13.67
N CYS A 248 -7.12 -8.23 13.92
CA CYS A 248 -8.02 -7.29 14.60
C CYS A 248 -9.28 -6.97 13.77
N SER A 249 -9.15 -6.81 12.45
CA SER A 249 -10.30 -6.53 11.56
C SER A 249 -11.35 -7.65 11.55
N ARG A 250 -10.91 -8.91 11.67
CA ARG A 250 -11.83 -10.06 11.82
C ARG A 250 -12.54 -10.07 13.17
N MET A 251 -11.89 -9.58 14.22
CA MET A 251 -12.44 -9.52 15.57
C MET A 251 -13.39 -8.34 15.75
N TYR A 252 -13.11 -7.21 15.11
CA TYR A 252 -13.86 -5.97 15.25
C TYR A 252 -14.31 -5.40 13.88
N PRO A 253 -15.10 -6.16 13.09
CA PRO A 253 -15.42 -5.80 11.71
C PRO A 253 -16.12 -4.45 11.58
N LYS A 254 -17.02 -4.12 12.52
CA LYS A 254 -17.72 -2.83 12.54
C LYS A 254 -16.75 -1.66 12.73
N ALA A 255 -15.84 -1.74 13.70
CA ALA A 255 -14.86 -0.68 13.96
C ALA A 255 -13.92 -0.48 12.76
N TYR A 256 -13.46 -1.56 12.14
CA TYR A 256 -12.57 -1.51 10.97
C TYR A 256 -13.26 -1.00 9.71
N SER A 257 -14.55 -1.32 9.50
CA SER A 257 -15.35 -0.76 8.40
C SER A 257 -15.57 0.76 8.53
N GLN A 258 -15.41 1.30 9.74
CA GLN A 258 -15.53 2.72 10.05
C GLN A 258 -14.18 3.41 10.24
N TYR A 259 -13.06 2.72 9.96
CA TYR A 259 -11.70 3.23 10.16
C TYR A 259 -11.40 3.65 11.60
N LYS A 260 -12.08 3.07 12.59
CA LYS A 260 -11.92 3.35 14.04
C LYS A 260 -11.06 2.30 14.72
N PHE A 261 -9.79 2.19 14.33
CA PHE A 261 -8.87 1.18 14.87
C PHE A 261 -7.52 1.79 15.26
N ASN A 262 -6.77 1.09 16.11
CA ASN A 262 -5.35 1.36 16.29
C ASN A 262 -4.53 0.31 15.53
N ASP A 263 -3.51 0.77 14.82
CA ASP A 263 -2.61 -0.13 14.12
C ASP A 263 -1.51 -0.70 15.04
N TYR A 264 -0.71 -1.62 14.49
CA TYR A 264 0.37 -2.27 15.23
C TYR A 264 1.43 -1.29 15.74
N THR A 265 1.62 -0.14 15.10
CA THR A 265 2.58 0.86 15.59
C THR A 265 2.12 1.51 16.89
N ASN A 266 0.81 1.72 17.05
CA ASN A 266 0.25 2.25 18.29
C ASN A 266 0.47 1.26 19.45
N TYR A 267 0.31 -0.03 19.19
CA TYR A 267 0.63 -1.08 20.16
C TYR A 267 2.10 -1.03 20.59
N LEU A 268 3.04 -0.99 19.63
CA LEU A 268 4.47 -0.93 19.93
C LEU A 268 4.85 0.36 20.68
N LYS A 269 4.29 1.50 20.28
CA LYS A 269 4.48 2.80 20.95
C LYS A 269 4.05 2.74 22.41
N HIS A 270 2.88 2.17 22.68
CA HIS A 270 2.39 1.96 24.03
C HIS A 270 3.31 1.04 24.85
N LYS A 271 3.72 -0.12 24.30
CA LYS A 271 4.61 -1.07 24.99
C LYS A 271 6.00 -0.49 25.28
N LEU A 272 6.52 0.32 24.38
CA LEU A 272 7.84 0.94 24.51
C LEU A 272 7.82 2.25 25.31
N GLY A 273 6.64 2.82 25.57
CA GLY A 273 6.48 4.13 26.22
C GLY A 273 7.02 5.28 25.35
N VAL A 274 6.81 5.24 24.04
CA VAL A 274 7.37 6.20 23.08
C VAL A 274 6.31 6.77 22.14
N SER A 275 6.55 7.96 21.58
CA SER A 275 5.66 8.60 20.60
C SER A 275 6.05 8.33 19.14
N SER A 276 7.32 7.98 18.88
CA SER A 276 7.87 7.68 17.56
C SER A 276 8.71 6.42 17.61
N LEU A 277 8.38 5.44 16.76
CA LEU A 277 9.15 4.21 16.66
C LEU A 277 10.47 4.45 15.94
N ASN A 278 10.52 5.38 14.97
CA ASN A 278 11.76 5.78 14.33
C ASN A 278 12.77 6.31 15.37
N LYS A 279 12.37 7.28 16.20
CA LYS A 279 13.26 7.82 17.25
C LYS A 279 13.68 6.75 18.26
N ALA A 280 12.76 5.85 18.62
CA ALA A 280 13.05 4.74 19.53
C ALA A 280 14.07 3.76 18.92
N TYR A 281 13.91 3.43 17.63
CA TYR A 281 14.81 2.53 16.91
C TYR A 281 16.20 3.14 16.77
N GLN A 282 16.30 4.43 16.44
CA GLN A 282 17.58 5.15 16.40
C GLN A 282 18.31 5.14 17.74
N ALA A 283 17.57 5.30 18.85
CA ALA A 283 18.16 5.33 20.18
C ALA A 283 18.59 3.94 20.67
N ASN A 284 17.79 2.89 20.41
CA ASN A 284 18.09 1.53 20.84
C ASN A 284 17.40 0.50 19.93
N PRO A 285 18.05 0.09 18.81
CA PRO A 285 17.49 -0.88 17.87
C PRO A 285 17.14 -2.21 18.53
N ALA A 286 17.99 -2.69 19.45
CA ALA A 286 17.81 -3.97 20.13
C ALA A 286 16.53 -3.99 20.98
N LYS A 287 16.25 -2.91 21.72
CA LYS A 287 15.01 -2.78 22.52
C LYS A 287 13.76 -2.82 21.65
N VAL A 288 13.78 -2.12 20.52
CA VAL A 288 12.64 -2.12 19.58
C VAL A 288 12.46 -3.49 18.93
N MET A 289 13.55 -4.13 18.49
CA MET A 289 13.49 -5.46 17.89
C MET A 289 13.03 -6.53 18.87
N ALA A 290 13.49 -6.50 20.12
CA ALA A 290 13.03 -7.41 21.17
C ALA A 290 11.51 -7.32 21.39
N GLN A 291 10.91 -6.14 21.19
CA GLN A 291 9.45 -5.98 21.27
C GLN A 291 8.72 -6.44 20.00
N ILE A 292 9.34 -6.30 18.82
CA ILE A 292 8.80 -6.76 17.52
C ILE A 292 8.83 -8.29 17.43
N GLU A 293 9.87 -8.94 17.98
CA GLU A 293 10.07 -10.40 17.95
C GLU A 293 9.10 -11.16 18.87
N GLN A 294 8.49 -10.47 19.82
CA GLN A 294 7.41 -11.04 20.62
C GLN A 294 6.17 -11.27 19.75
N VAL A 295 5.54 -12.44 19.89
CA VAL A 295 4.24 -12.70 19.28
C VAL A 295 3.25 -11.67 19.81
N PRO A 296 2.60 -10.87 18.93
CA PRO A 296 1.63 -9.89 19.39
C PRO A 296 0.47 -10.61 20.08
N LEU A 297 0.30 -10.40 21.38
CA LEU A 297 -0.89 -10.87 22.08
C LEU A 297 -2.10 -10.13 21.49
N ARG A 298 -3.20 -10.87 21.22
CA ARG A 298 -4.49 -10.26 20.83
C ARG A 298 -4.83 -9.20 21.88
N SER A 299 -4.84 -7.95 21.45
CA SER A 299 -4.80 -6.80 22.34
C SER A 299 -6.14 -6.09 22.36
N GLU A 300 -6.59 -5.68 23.54
CA GLU A 300 -7.72 -4.76 23.73
C GLU A 300 -7.52 -3.41 23.00
N ILE A 301 -6.30 -3.14 22.50
CA ILE A 301 -5.92 -1.92 21.78
C ILE A 301 -6.34 -1.96 20.29
N CYS A 302 -6.90 -3.06 19.76
CA CYS A 302 -7.31 -3.13 18.34
C CYS A 302 -8.25 -1.98 17.90
N VAL A 303 -9.09 -1.46 18.80
CA VAL A 303 -10.11 -0.45 18.49
C VAL A 303 -9.76 0.88 19.14
N LYS A 304 -9.98 1.98 18.41
CA LYS A 304 -9.88 3.32 18.97
C LYS A 304 -11.14 3.57 19.82
N ARG A 305 -10.96 3.74 21.13
CA ARG A 305 -12.05 4.11 22.05
C ARG A 305 -12.61 5.48 21.70
#